data_AF-A0A345Z2Z9-F1
#
_entry.id   AF-A0A345Z2Z9-F1
#
_cell.length_a   1.000
_cell.length_b   1.000
_cell.length_c   1.000
_cell.angle_alpha   90.00
_cell.angle_beta   90.00
_cell.angle_gamma   90.00
#
_symmetry.space_group_name_H-M   'P 1'
#
loop_
_entity.id
_entity.type
_entity.pdbx_description
1 polymer ?
#
loop_
_entity_poly.entity_id
_entity_poly.type
_entity_poly.pdbx_seq_one_letter_code
_entity_poly.pdbx_strand_id
1 'polypeptide(L)'
;MELASKKQLVEIKKRSISNFESFKKNSKILIPKWVLIVVLCAVFVNIVLLSVILFANIFDLDAIINGANSTKEEIAKAREVFTFSIISYLLNCFIDVVFIFYIYRATKKNPIGSIFCFTWMAVWMVFTIGVLFVFQGFLVVRILNLLVGISVVGIIIYLFYLLSQNKRILMYQREKEKHSL
;
A
#
# COMPACT_ATOMS: atom_id res chain seq x y z
N MET A 1 10.67 -16.60 58.21
CA MET A 1 10.82 -17.13 56.84
C MET A 1 9.87 -16.47 55.83
N GLU A 2 8.62 -16.18 56.17
CA GLU A 2 7.64 -15.57 55.23
C GLU A 2 8.02 -14.18 54.68
N LEU A 3 8.71 -13.34 55.46
CA LEU A 3 9.08 -11.98 55.02
C LEU A 3 10.13 -11.96 53.90
N ALA A 4 11.04 -12.94 53.88
CA ALA A 4 12.08 -13.06 52.86
C ALA A 4 11.49 -13.54 51.52
N SER A 5 10.54 -14.46 51.57
CA SER A 5 9.76 -14.93 50.42
C SER A 5 8.94 -13.80 49.77
N LYS A 6 8.26 -12.97 50.59
CA LYS A 6 7.52 -11.79 50.08
C LYS A 6 8.43 -10.77 49.41
N LYS A 7 9.62 -10.50 49.96
CA LYS A 7 10.59 -9.57 49.34
C LYS A 7 11.11 -10.07 48.00
N GLN A 8 11.41 -11.36 47.89
CA GLN A 8 11.82 -11.99 46.63
C GLN A 8 10.71 -11.92 45.56
N LEU A 9 9.46 -12.21 45.93
CA LEU A 9 8.31 -12.10 45.02
C LEU A 9 8.09 -10.67 44.49
N VAL A 10 8.30 -9.66 45.34
CA VAL A 10 8.18 -8.25 44.93
C VAL A 10 9.30 -7.86 43.96
N GLU A 11 10.55 -8.30 44.20
CA GLU A 11 11.66 -8.06 43.27
C GLU A 11 11.47 -8.76 41.92
N ILE A 12 11.01 -10.01 41.92
CA ILE A 12 10.69 -10.77 40.70
C ILE A 12 9.61 -10.04 39.89
N LYS A 13 8.55 -9.56 40.56
CA LYS A 13 7.49 -8.78 39.92
C LYS A 13 7.99 -7.43 39.38
N LYS A 14 8.90 -6.76 40.09
CA LYS A 14 9.50 -5.49 39.63
C LYS A 14 10.40 -5.70 38.41
N ARG A 15 11.20 -6.77 38.39
CA ARG A 15 12.02 -7.14 37.21
C ARG A 15 11.15 -7.54 36.02
N SER A 16 10.07 -8.29 36.23
CA SER A 16 9.19 -8.68 35.12
C SER A 16 8.50 -7.48 34.48
N ILE A 17 8.04 -6.50 35.28
CA ILE A 17 7.44 -5.25 34.78
C ILE A 17 8.47 -4.39 34.04
N SER A 18 9.69 -4.24 34.59
CA SER A 18 10.81 -3.54 33.95
C SER A 18 11.17 -4.16 32.60
N ASN A 19 11.30 -5.49 32.55
CA ASN A 19 11.61 -6.22 31.32
C ASN A 19 10.50 -6.04 30.29
N PHE A 20 9.23 -6.11 30.70
CA PHE A 20 8.06 -5.91 29.83
C PHE A 20 7.98 -4.49 29.26
N GLU A 21 8.31 -3.46 30.04
CA GLU A 21 8.41 -2.08 29.55
C GLU A 21 9.58 -1.89 28.59
N SER A 22 10.73 -2.50 28.88
CA SER A 22 11.88 -2.51 27.96
C SER A 22 11.53 -3.19 26.63
N PHE A 23 10.76 -4.28 26.68
CA PHE A 23 10.28 -5.01 25.52
C PHE A 23 9.29 -4.20 24.71
N LYS A 24 8.33 -3.53 25.36
CA LYS A 24 7.40 -2.61 24.69
C LYS A 24 8.13 -1.44 24.02
N LYS A 25 9.27 -1.03 24.56
CA LYS A 25 10.11 0.04 24.00
C LYS A 25 10.98 -0.45 22.82
N ASN A 26 11.44 -1.70 22.87
CA ASN A 26 12.28 -2.34 21.85
C ASN A 26 11.50 -3.07 20.75
N SER A 27 10.20 -3.35 20.94
CA SER A 27 9.33 -4.03 19.96
C SER A 27 8.83 -3.14 18.82
N LYS A 28 9.54 -2.05 18.52
CA LYS A 28 9.23 -1.22 17.36
C LYS A 28 9.64 -1.98 16.10
N ILE A 29 8.66 -2.24 15.24
CA ILE A 29 8.90 -2.73 13.89
C ILE A 29 9.74 -1.67 13.16
N LEU A 30 11.02 -1.96 12.96
CA LEU A 30 11.93 -1.14 12.17
C LEU A 30 11.73 -1.47 10.70
N ILE A 31 10.85 -0.71 10.04
CA ILE A 31 10.80 -0.68 8.57
C ILE A 31 11.90 0.29 8.12
N PRO A 32 12.81 -0.11 7.21
CA PRO A 32 13.82 0.80 6.70
C PRO A 32 13.15 1.99 5.98
N LYS A 33 13.56 3.21 6.32
CA LYS A 33 12.98 4.44 5.74
C LYS A 33 13.08 4.48 4.21
N TRP A 34 14.12 3.89 3.63
CA TRP A 34 14.29 3.83 2.17
C TRP A 34 13.17 3.03 1.49
N VAL A 35 12.66 1.96 2.12
CA VAL A 35 11.57 1.15 1.56
C VAL A 35 10.28 1.96 1.47
N LEU A 36 9.99 2.76 2.49
CA LEU A 36 8.86 3.70 2.49
C LEU A 36 8.98 4.74 1.38
N ILE A 37 10.16 5.35 1.24
CA ILE A 37 10.42 6.36 0.20
C ILE A 37 10.20 5.74 -1.18
N VAL A 38 10.72 4.54 -1.42
CA VAL A 38 10.56 3.83 -2.69
C VAL A 38 9.09 3.53 -3.00
N VAL A 39 8.28 3.10 -2.02
CA VAL A 39 6.84 2.91 -2.21
C VAL A 39 6.14 4.21 -2.56
N LEU A 40 6.41 5.29 -1.82
CA LEU A 40 5.80 6.59 -2.06
C LEU A 40 6.16 7.15 -3.45
N CYS A 41 7.43 7.04 -3.84
CA CYS A 41 7.88 7.43 -5.17
C CYS A 41 7.19 6.59 -6.26
N ALA A 42 7.04 5.29 -6.06
CA ALA A 42 6.41 4.42 -7.06
C ALA A 42 4.90 4.70 -7.22
N VAL A 43 4.18 4.97 -6.12
CA VAL A 43 2.79 5.45 -6.16
C VAL A 43 2.70 6.80 -6.87
N PHE A 44 3.60 7.74 -6.56
CA PHE A 44 3.63 9.04 -7.23
C PHE A 44 3.87 8.92 -8.74
N VAL A 45 4.84 8.11 -9.16
CA VAL A 45 5.10 7.84 -10.59
C VAL A 45 3.87 7.21 -11.26
N ASN A 46 3.16 6.32 -10.58
CA ASN A 46 1.93 5.72 -11.10
C ASN A 46 0.84 6.77 -11.35
N ILE A 47 0.60 7.66 -10.38
CA ILE A 47 -0.35 8.78 -10.52
C ILE A 47 0.02 9.68 -11.71
N VAL A 48 1.30 9.99 -11.89
CA VAL A 48 1.77 10.81 -13.02
C VAL A 48 1.53 10.09 -14.35
N LEU A 49 1.87 8.81 -14.46
CA LEU A 49 1.64 8.03 -15.68
C LEU A 49 0.15 7.92 -16.02
N LEU A 50 -0.70 7.66 -15.03
CA LEU A 50 -2.15 7.66 -15.18
C LEU A 50 -2.69 9.00 -15.62
N SER A 51 -2.17 10.11 -15.08
CA SER A 51 -2.56 11.45 -15.50
C SER A 51 -2.25 11.65 -16.98
N VAL A 52 -1.07 11.25 -17.44
CA VAL A 52 -0.68 11.35 -18.85
C VAL A 52 -1.60 10.50 -19.74
N ILE A 53 -1.91 9.26 -19.32
CA ILE A 53 -2.86 8.38 -20.05
C ILE A 53 -4.25 9.01 -20.12
N LEU A 54 -4.73 9.56 -19.01
CA LEU A 54 -6.02 10.22 -18.93
C LEU A 54 -6.09 11.43 -19.85
N PHE A 55 -5.11 12.34 -19.77
CA PHE A 55 -5.08 13.53 -20.60
C PHE A 55 -4.99 13.19 -22.08
N ALA A 56 -4.16 12.21 -22.47
CA ALA A 56 -4.08 11.76 -23.86
C ALA A 56 -5.43 11.23 -24.36
N ASN A 57 -6.10 10.37 -23.57
CA ASN A 57 -7.40 9.81 -23.92
C ASN A 57 -8.50 10.91 -23.97
N ILE A 58 -8.44 11.89 -23.07
CA ILE A 58 -9.35 13.05 -23.05
C ILE A 58 -9.22 13.88 -24.33
N PHE A 59 -8.00 14.18 -24.80
CA PHE A 59 -7.81 14.97 -26.02
C PHE A 59 -8.33 14.23 -27.26
N ASP A 60 -8.09 12.92 -27.36
CA ASP A 60 -8.61 12.10 -28.46
C ASP A 60 -10.14 12.03 -28.44
N LEU A 61 -10.75 11.85 -27.26
CA LEU A 61 -12.20 11.79 -27.08
C LEU A 61 -12.88 13.14 -27.35
N ASP A 62 -12.27 14.26 -26.95
CA ASP A 62 -12.79 15.60 -27.19
C ASP A 62 -12.78 15.96 -28.69
N ALA A 63 -11.74 15.52 -29.42
CA ALA A 63 -11.68 15.66 -30.88
C ALA A 63 -12.81 14.89 -31.59
N ILE A 64 -13.22 13.74 -31.05
CA ILE A 64 -14.35 12.95 -31.56
C ILE A 64 -15.69 13.61 -31.18
N ILE A 65 -15.82 14.13 -29.95
CA ILE A 65 -17.07 14.77 -29.48
C ILE A 65 -17.37 16.06 -30.24
N ASN A 66 -16.34 16.84 -30.58
CA ASN A 66 -16.46 18.13 -31.26
C ASN A 66 -16.28 18.02 -32.80
N GLY A 67 -16.06 16.81 -33.32
CA GLY A 67 -15.84 16.55 -34.74
C GLY A 67 -17.12 16.74 -35.57
N ALA A 68 -17.03 17.51 -36.66
CA ALA A 68 -18.18 17.83 -37.53
C ALA A 68 -18.78 16.62 -38.27
N ASN A 69 -18.06 15.48 -38.34
CA ASN A 69 -18.46 14.28 -39.07
C ASN A 69 -18.83 13.10 -38.17
N SER A 70 -18.86 13.28 -36.85
CA SER A 70 -19.12 12.20 -35.89
C SER A 70 -20.61 11.94 -35.72
N THR A 71 -21.00 10.67 -35.67
CA THR A 71 -22.39 10.28 -35.47
C THR A 71 -22.84 10.49 -34.02
N LYS A 72 -24.15 10.64 -33.79
CA LYS A 72 -24.70 10.81 -32.42
C LYS A 72 -24.37 9.62 -31.50
N GLU A 73 -24.32 8.40 -32.04
CA GLU A 73 -23.93 7.20 -31.29
C GLU A 73 -22.45 7.21 -30.90
N GLU A 74 -21.56 7.64 -31.80
CA GLU A 74 -20.12 7.78 -31.50
C GLU A 74 -19.87 8.84 -30.42
N ILE A 75 -20.59 9.96 -30.47
CA ILE A 75 -20.49 11.02 -29.46
C ILE A 75 -20.98 10.52 -28.09
N ALA A 76 -22.09 9.77 -28.05
CA ALA A 76 -22.62 9.21 -26.80
C ALA A 76 -21.64 8.20 -26.19
N LYS A 77 -21.11 7.27 -27.00
CA LYS A 77 -20.12 6.29 -26.58
C LYS A 77 -18.81 6.93 -26.11
N ALA A 78 -18.34 7.96 -26.81
CA ALA A 78 -17.16 8.74 -26.41
C ALA A 78 -17.37 9.41 -25.05
N ARG A 79 -18.55 10.00 -24.79
CA ARG A 79 -18.87 10.60 -23.48
C ARG A 79 -18.93 9.57 -22.34
N GLU A 80 -19.44 8.38 -22.59
CA GLU A 80 -19.43 7.30 -21.60
C GLU A 80 -18.00 6.86 -21.25
N VAL A 81 -17.16 6.63 -22.27
CA VAL A 81 -15.74 6.28 -22.09
C VAL A 81 -14.98 7.39 -21.36
N PHE A 82 -15.26 8.64 -21.71
CA PHE A 82 -14.68 9.83 -21.06
C PHE A 82 -15.04 9.89 -19.57
N THR A 83 -16.32 9.74 -19.24
CA THR A 83 -16.83 9.77 -17.86
C THR A 83 -16.24 8.61 -17.05
N PHE A 84 -16.24 7.40 -17.62
CA PHE A 84 -15.65 6.22 -17.00
C PHE A 84 -14.15 6.42 -16.72
N SER A 85 -13.42 7.02 -17.66
CA SER A 85 -11.99 7.30 -17.54
C SER A 85 -11.68 8.24 -16.37
N ILE A 86 -12.44 9.33 -16.23
CA ILE A 86 -12.29 10.29 -15.12
C ILE A 86 -12.64 9.65 -13.78
N ILE A 87 -13.78 8.94 -13.70
CA ILE A 87 -14.22 8.30 -12.46
C ILE A 87 -13.19 7.26 -12.01
N SER A 88 -12.69 6.45 -12.94
CA SER A 88 -11.68 5.44 -12.67
C SER A 88 -10.38 6.07 -12.18
N TYR A 89 -9.93 7.17 -12.80
CA TYR A 89 -8.76 7.93 -12.35
C TYR A 89 -8.93 8.49 -10.92
N LEU A 90 -10.06 9.14 -10.63
CA LEU A 90 -10.34 9.70 -9.30
C LEU A 90 -10.42 8.61 -8.23
N LEU A 91 -11.04 7.47 -8.56
CA LEU A 91 -11.10 6.32 -7.68
C LEU A 91 -9.69 5.78 -7.38
N ASN A 92 -8.81 5.71 -8.39
CA ASN A 92 -7.44 5.26 -8.18
C ASN A 92 -6.64 6.23 -7.29
N CYS A 93 -6.74 7.53 -7.54
CA CYS A 93 -6.11 8.55 -6.69
C CYS A 93 -6.58 8.46 -5.23
N PHE A 94 -7.89 8.28 -5.01
CA PHE A 94 -8.44 8.10 -3.66
C PHE A 94 -7.88 6.85 -2.98
N ILE A 95 -7.85 5.74 -3.72
CA ILE A 95 -7.28 4.46 -3.31
C ILE A 95 -5.81 4.65 -2.89
N ASP A 96 -4.98 5.25 -3.74
CA ASP A 96 -3.57 5.50 -3.43
C ASP A 96 -3.35 6.34 -2.18
N VAL A 97 -4.17 7.37 -1.96
CA VAL A 97 -4.12 8.18 -0.72
C VAL A 97 -4.43 7.33 0.52
N VAL A 98 -5.47 6.48 0.46
CA VAL A 98 -5.82 5.56 1.55
C VAL A 98 -4.65 4.61 1.86
N PHE A 99 -3.97 4.12 0.84
CA PHE A 99 -2.80 3.25 1.01
C PHE A 99 -1.61 3.94 1.65
N ILE A 100 -1.28 5.15 1.21
CA ILE A 100 -0.23 5.96 1.82
C ILE A 100 -0.52 6.16 3.31
N PHE A 101 -1.76 6.53 3.65
CA PHE A 101 -2.16 6.70 5.04
C PHE A 101 -2.02 5.41 5.86
N TYR A 102 -2.37 4.27 5.26
CA TYR A 102 -2.27 2.97 5.91
C TYR A 102 -0.82 2.55 6.16
N ILE A 103 0.04 2.68 5.14
CA ILE A 103 1.49 2.44 5.24
C ILE A 103 2.10 3.35 6.31
N TYR A 104 1.74 4.63 6.33
CA TYR A 104 2.18 5.56 7.37
C TYR A 104 1.74 5.09 8.77
N ARG A 105 0.49 4.68 8.95
CA ARG A 105 -0.02 4.19 10.23
C ARG A 105 0.65 2.89 10.67
N ALA A 106 1.00 2.03 9.72
CA ALA A 106 1.70 0.78 9.97
C ALA A 106 3.09 0.99 10.57
N THR A 107 3.82 2.01 10.10
CA THR A 107 5.14 2.35 10.64
C THR A 107 5.08 2.84 12.09
N LYS A 108 3.94 3.40 12.52
CA LYS A 108 3.83 4.08 13.80
C LYS A 108 3.46 3.20 14.98
N LYS A 109 2.80 2.04 14.79
CA LYS A 109 2.50 1.04 15.86
C LYS A 109 1.61 -0.14 15.45
N ASN A 110 0.90 -0.07 14.32
CA ASN A 110 -0.09 -1.08 13.97
C ASN A 110 0.52 -2.12 13.02
N PRO A 111 0.42 -3.43 13.31
CA PRO A 111 0.81 -4.44 12.34
C PRO A 111 -0.05 -4.31 11.08
N ILE A 112 0.59 -4.36 9.90
CA ILE A 112 -0.14 -4.47 8.64
C ILE A 112 -0.86 -5.82 8.64
N GLY A 113 -2.19 -5.78 8.48
CA GLY A 113 -2.96 -6.99 8.27
C GLY A 113 -2.62 -7.58 6.90
N SER A 114 -2.32 -8.89 6.85
CA SER A 114 -2.10 -9.59 5.58
C SER A 114 -3.26 -9.39 4.60
N ILE A 115 -4.50 -9.38 5.11
CA ILE A 115 -5.72 -9.12 4.35
C ILE A 115 -5.62 -7.78 3.61
N PHE A 116 -5.16 -6.71 4.27
CA PHE A 116 -5.03 -5.40 3.65
C PHE A 116 -4.05 -5.41 2.46
N CYS A 117 -2.89 -6.06 2.61
CA CYS A 117 -1.93 -6.20 1.51
C CYS A 117 -2.51 -6.96 0.31
N PHE A 118 -3.20 -8.09 0.55
CA PHE A 118 -3.82 -8.87 -0.53
C PHE A 118 -4.95 -8.10 -1.22
N THR A 119 -5.81 -7.43 -0.45
CA THR A 119 -6.84 -6.54 -1.00
C THR A 119 -6.19 -5.45 -1.85
N TRP A 120 -5.09 -4.87 -1.38
CA TRP A 120 -4.40 -3.82 -2.12
C TRP A 120 -3.78 -4.30 -3.42
N MET A 121 -3.13 -5.46 -3.37
CA MET A 121 -2.55 -6.10 -4.54
C MET A 121 -3.62 -6.43 -5.59
N ALA A 122 -4.79 -6.91 -5.14
CA ALA A 122 -5.92 -7.19 -6.03
C ALA A 122 -6.47 -5.92 -6.69
N VAL A 123 -6.69 -4.85 -5.91
CA VAL A 123 -7.16 -3.56 -6.42
C VAL A 123 -6.19 -2.99 -7.45
N TRP A 124 -4.88 -2.99 -7.15
CA TRP A 124 -3.85 -2.50 -8.06
C TRP A 124 -3.72 -3.35 -9.34
N MET A 125 -3.82 -4.68 -9.24
CA MET A 125 -3.83 -5.56 -10.42
C MET A 125 -5.03 -5.28 -11.32
N VAL A 126 -6.23 -5.16 -10.73
CA VAL A 126 -7.46 -4.84 -11.48
C VAL A 126 -7.33 -3.48 -12.16
N PHE A 127 -6.79 -2.47 -11.48
CA PHE A 127 -6.58 -1.15 -12.08
C PHE A 127 -5.54 -1.16 -13.19
N THR A 128 -4.39 -1.80 -12.98
CA THR A 128 -3.31 -1.84 -13.96
C THR A 128 -3.73 -2.59 -15.22
N ILE A 129 -4.42 -3.72 -15.06
CA ILE A 129 -4.98 -4.50 -16.17
C ILE A 129 -6.12 -3.72 -16.84
N GLY A 130 -7.01 -3.12 -16.08
CA GLY A 130 -8.11 -2.30 -16.59
C GLY A 130 -7.61 -1.14 -17.44
N VAL A 131 -6.57 -0.43 -16.99
CA VAL A 131 -5.93 0.64 -17.76
C VAL A 131 -5.33 0.10 -19.06
N LEU A 132 -4.77 -1.12 -19.02
CA LEU A 132 -4.20 -1.74 -20.20
C LEU A 132 -5.27 -2.11 -21.24
N PHE A 133 -6.52 -2.44 -20.88
CA PHE A 133 -7.53 -2.84 -21.88
C PHE A 133 -8.53 -1.73 -22.25
N VAL A 134 -8.83 -0.81 -21.33
CA VAL A 134 -9.90 0.18 -21.51
C VAL A 134 -9.40 1.48 -22.14
N PHE A 135 -8.17 1.89 -21.84
CA PHE A 135 -7.65 3.17 -22.33
C PHE A 135 -6.96 2.98 -23.68
N GLN A 136 -7.45 3.69 -24.69
CA GLN A 136 -6.75 3.87 -25.95
C GLN A 136 -5.77 5.04 -25.78
N GLY A 137 -4.52 4.81 -26.12
CA GLY A 137 -3.43 5.75 -25.86
C GLY A 137 -2.08 5.09 -26.16
N PHE A 138 -1.01 5.86 -26.05
CA PHE A 138 0.34 5.41 -26.39
C PHE A 138 0.68 4.08 -25.70
N LEU A 139 0.88 3.04 -26.51
CA LEU A 139 1.18 1.68 -26.06
C LEU A 139 2.41 1.63 -25.14
N VAL A 140 3.41 2.49 -25.40
CA VAL A 140 4.59 2.65 -24.55
C VAL A 140 4.22 3.09 -23.13
N VAL A 141 3.30 4.05 -22.99
CA VAL A 141 2.88 4.56 -21.67
C VAL A 141 2.06 3.50 -20.91
N ARG A 142 1.25 2.71 -21.63
CA ARG A 142 0.53 1.56 -21.05
C ARG A 142 1.46 0.45 -20.56
N ILE A 143 2.51 0.13 -21.32
CA ILE A 143 3.55 -0.83 -20.89
C ILE A 143 4.34 -0.29 -19.70
N LEU A 144 4.71 1.00 -19.70
CA LEU A 144 5.38 1.61 -18.55
C LEU A 144 4.50 1.58 -17.30
N ASN A 145 3.21 1.85 -17.42
CA ASN A 145 2.25 1.72 -16.31
C ASN A 145 2.20 0.28 -15.77
N LEU A 146 2.22 -0.72 -16.66
CA LEU A 146 2.28 -2.13 -16.26
C LEU A 146 3.57 -2.44 -15.48
N LEU A 147 4.73 -2.01 -15.98
CA LEU A 147 6.03 -2.24 -15.33
C LEU A 147 6.11 -1.56 -13.96
N VAL A 148 5.61 -0.33 -13.84
CA VAL A 148 5.51 0.38 -12.56
C VAL A 148 4.55 -0.35 -11.62
N GLY A 149 3.40 -0.81 -12.12
CA GLY A 149 2.44 -1.64 -11.39
C GLY A 149 3.08 -2.90 -10.79
N ILE A 150 3.77 -3.69 -11.62
CA ILE A 150 4.48 -4.90 -11.19
C ILE A 150 5.56 -4.56 -10.16
N SER A 151 6.32 -3.48 -10.37
CA SER A 151 7.37 -3.04 -9.44
C SER A 151 6.79 -2.68 -8.07
N VAL A 152 5.68 -1.94 -8.03
CA VAL A 152 4.96 -1.59 -6.78
C VAL A 152 4.51 -2.85 -6.06
N VAL A 153 3.92 -3.82 -6.78
CA VAL A 153 3.52 -5.12 -6.21
C VAL A 153 4.71 -5.84 -5.59
N GLY A 154 5.85 -5.89 -6.28
CA GLY A 154 7.08 -6.48 -5.76
C GLY A 154 7.55 -5.82 -4.45
N ILE A 155 7.49 -4.50 -4.38
CA ILE A 155 7.88 -3.75 -3.17
C ILE A 155 6.90 -4.00 -2.01
N ILE A 156 5.59 -4.09 -2.29
CA ILE A 156 4.58 -4.40 -1.28
C ILE A 156 4.80 -5.80 -0.69
N ILE A 157 5.08 -6.79 -1.54
CA ILE A 157 5.41 -8.16 -1.12
C ILE A 157 6.67 -8.15 -0.24
N TYR A 158 7.69 -7.39 -0.63
CA TYR A 158 8.91 -7.25 0.16
C TYR A 158 8.67 -6.59 1.53
N LEU A 159 7.85 -5.54 1.57
CA LEU A 159 7.39 -4.90 2.81
C LEU A 159 6.69 -5.90 3.73
N PHE A 160 5.82 -6.73 3.16
CA PHE A 160 5.13 -7.77 3.90
C PHE A 160 6.09 -8.82 4.45
N TYR A 161 7.07 -9.26 3.64
CA TYR A 161 8.11 -10.18 4.09
C TYR A 161 8.86 -9.63 5.31
N LEU A 162 9.32 -8.37 5.24
CA LEU A 162 9.98 -7.67 6.35
C LEU A 162 9.10 -7.60 7.60
N LEU A 163 7.82 -7.28 7.44
CA LEU A 163 6.87 -7.19 8.54
C LEU A 163 6.60 -8.55 9.20
N SER A 164 6.45 -9.59 8.39
CA SER A 164 6.25 -10.96 8.85
C SER A 164 7.46 -11.48 9.63
N GLN A 165 8.67 -11.24 9.12
CA GLN A 165 9.92 -11.57 9.81
C GLN A 165 10.03 -10.83 11.15
N ASN A 166 9.78 -9.52 11.17
CA ASN A 166 9.78 -8.73 12.40
C ASN A 166 8.76 -9.23 13.41
N LYS A 167 7.55 -9.62 12.97
CA LYS A 167 6.52 -10.19 13.85
C LYS A 167 6.93 -11.54 14.44
N ARG A 168 7.58 -12.41 13.65
CA ARG A 168 8.13 -13.68 14.13
C ARG A 168 9.20 -13.46 15.19
N ILE A 169 10.14 -12.55 14.95
CA ILE A 169 11.19 -12.19 15.91
C ILE A 169 10.56 -11.71 17.23
N LEU A 170 9.54 -10.85 17.16
CA LEU A 170 8.82 -10.37 18.35
C LEU A 170 8.10 -11.49 19.10
N MET A 171 7.49 -12.46 18.41
CA MET A 171 6.89 -13.63 19.07
C MET A 171 7.96 -14.48 19.75
N TYR A 172 9.06 -14.80 19.07
CA TYR A 172 10.17 -15.57 19.63
C TYR A 172 10.78 -14.90 20.87
N GLN A 173 10.99 -13.58 20.83
CA GLN A 173 11.50 -12.85 21.98
C GLN A 173 10.52 -12.89 23.16
N ARG A 174 9.21 -12.78 22.90
CA ARG A 174 8.15 -12.85 23.92
C ARG A 174 8.06 -14.25 24.56
N GLU A 175 8.30 -15.29 23.78
CA GLU A 175 8.28 -16.68 24.22
C GLU A 175 9.54 -17.02 25.05
N LYS A 176 10.72 -16.56 24.62
CA LYS A 176 11.95 -16.65 25.42
C LYS A 176 11.82 -15.99 26.79
N GLU A 177 11.23 -14.79 26.86
CA GLU A 177 11.03 -14.12 28.16
C GLU A 177 10.10 -14.90 29.10
N LYS A 178 9.02 -15.48 28.57
CA LYS A 178 8.09 -16.32 29.36
C LYS A 178 8.74 -17.56 29.94
N HIS A 179 9.70 -18.16 29.25
CA HIS A 179 10.40 -19.37 29.70
C HIS A 179 11.67 -19.08 30.52
N SER A 180 12.13 -17.82 30.55
CA SER A 180 13.26 -17.39 31.39
C SER A 180 12.86 -16.88 32.78
N LEU A 181 11.56 -16.71 33.02
CA LEU A 181 10.94 -16.33 34.30
C LEU A 181 10.38 -17.57 35.01
#